data_AF-A0A7W7LHN4-F1
#
_entry.id   AF-A0A7W7LHN4-F1
#
_cell.length_a   1.000
_cell.length_b   1.000
_cell.length_c   1.000
_cell.angle_alpha   90.00
_cell.angle_beta   90.00
_cell.angle_gamma   90.00
#
_symmetry.space_group_name_H-M   'P 1'
#
loop_
_entity.id
_entity.type
_entity.pdbx_description
1 polymer ?
#
loop_
_entity_poly.entity_id
_entity_poly.type
_entity_poly.pdbx_seq_one_letter_code
_entity_poly.pdbx_strand_id
1 'polypeptide(L)'
;MVIKRSGVTEPFSRNKVISGVRKACQGRPVTEDALAQLGQRVEEAVRATGSAELSTHDVGLAILGPLKDLDLVAYLRFASVYQAFDSLEDFEAAVAELREQRPAADAVGRGTDVDVPAPAAAAE
;
A
#
# COMPACT_ATOMS: atom_id res chain seq x y z
N MET A 1 8.33 -15.03 14.83
CA MET A 1 9.31 -15.16 13.73
C MET A 1 8.58 -15.04 12.40
N VAL A 2 9.28 -14.67 11.33
CA VAL A 2 8.74 -14.63 9.96
C VAL A 2 9.41 -15.71 9.13
N ILE A 3 8.63 -16.62 8.57
CA ILE A 3 9.06 -17.66 7.64
C ILE A 3 9.06 -17.07 6.22
N LYS A 4 10.22 -17.08 5.57
CA LYS A 4 10.36 -16.67 4.18
C LYS A 4 9.85 -17.76 3.23
N ARG A 5 9.55 -17.37 1.98
CA ARG A 5 9.29 -18.30 0.89
C ARG A 5 10.43 -19.31 0.69
N SER A 6 11.66 -18.95 1.05
CA SER A 6 12.82 -19.85 1.01
C SER A 6 12.88 -20.87 2.16
N GLY A 7 11.94 -20.85 3.10
CA GLY A 7 11.95 -21.67 4.32
C GLY A 7 12.80 -21.12 5.46
N VAL A 8 13.57 -20.05 5.24
CA VAL A 8 14.40 -19.42 6.28
C VAL A 8 13.52 -18.60 7.22
N THR A 9 13.74 -18.73 8.52
CA THR A 9 13.05 -17.95 9.54
C THR A 9 13.90 -16.77 10.03
N GLU A 10 13.30 -15.60 10.19
CA GLU A 10 13.96 -14.43 10.76
C GLU A 10 13.05 -13.66 11.73
N PRO A 11 13.59 -12.79 12.60
CA PRO A 11 12.76 -11.90 13.40
C PRO A 11 11.93 -10.97 12.51
N PHE A 12 10.69 -10.69 12.94
CA PHE A 12 9.88 -9.66 12.29
C PHE A 12 10.61 -8.32 12.34
N SER A 13 10.54 -7.56 11.24
CA SER A 13 11.21 -6.27 11.13
C SER A 13 10.28 -5.23 10.51
N ARG A 14 9.93 -4.20 11.30
CA ARG A 14 9.19 -3.03 10.82
C ARG A 14 9.86 -2.36 9.63
N ASN A 15 11.19 -2.26 9.63
CA ASN A 15 11.94 -1.64 8.54
C ASN A 15 11.73 -2.38 7.20
N LYS A 16 11.56 -3.70 7.22
CA LYS A 16 11.25 -4.48 6.01
C LYS A 16 9.83 -4.26 5.52
N VAL A 17 8.87 -4.15 6.45
CA VAL A 17 7.48 -3.76 6.12
C VAL A 17 7.46 -2.41 5.43
N ILE A 18 8.09 -1.40 6.04
CA ILE A 18 8.16 -0.03 5.49
C ILE A 18 8.81 -0.04 4.10
N SER A 19 9.93 -0.76 3.95
CA SER A 19 10.63 -0.86 2.67
C SER A 19 9.77 -1.53 1.58
N GLY A 20 8.98 -2.54 1.93
CA GLY A 20 8.05 -3.19 1.01
C GLY A 20 6.91 -2.28 0.56
N VAL A 21 6.32 -1.53 1.51
CA VAL A 21 5.20 -0.61 1.25
C VAL A 21 5.65 0.63 0.48
N ARG A 22 6.88 1.12 0.72
CA ARG A 22 7.40 2.34 0.07
C ARG A 22 7.29 2.29 -1.45
N LYS A 23 7.49 1.12 -2.07
CA LYS A 23 7.33 0.95 -3.53
C LYS A 23 5.89 1.22 -3.98
N ALA A 24 4.89 0.73 -3.25
CA ALA A 24 3.49 0.95 -3.58
C ALA A 24 3.07 2.42 -3.42
N CYS A 25 3.67 3.12 -2.45
CA CYS A 25 3.43 4.54 -2.16
C CYS A 25 4.18 5.53 -3.09
N GLN A 26 4.96 5.06 -4.07
CA GLN A 26 5.71 5.96 -4.96
C GLN A 26 4.77 6.91 -5.73
N GLY A 27 5.08 8.22 -5.67
CA GLY A 27 4.29 9.28 -6.31
C GLY A 27 2.95 9.58 -5.62
N ARG A 28 2.73 9.08 -4.39
CA ARG A 28 1.55 9.37 -3.57
C ARG A 28 1.90 10.37 -2.46
N PRO A 29 0.92 11.13 -1.93
CA PRO A 29 1.12 12.06 -0.83
C PRO A 29 1.23 11.34 0.52
N VAL A 30 2.17 10.41 0.64
CA VAL A 30 2.41 9.60 1.85
C VAL A 30 3.74 10.04 2.48
N THR A 31 3.70 10.46 3.73
CA THR A 31 4.90 10.90 4.47
C THR A 31 5.65 9.73 5.08
N GLU A 32 6.93 9.92 5.38
CA GLU A 32 7.74 8.93 6.09
C GLU A 32 7.20 8.63 7.50
N ASP A 33 6.63 9.64 8.17
CA ASP A 33 5.97 9.46 9.46
C ASP A 33 4.73 8.55 9.33
N ALA A 34 3.92 8.76 8.30
CA ALA A 34 2.76 7.90 8.02
C ALA A 34 3.18 6.45 7.71
N LEU A 35 4.29 6.25 6.99
CA LEU A 35 4.86 4.91 6.79
C LEU A 35 5.36 4.27 8.09
N ALA A 36 5.98 5.06 8.98
CA ALA A 36 6.40 4.58 10.29
C ALA A 36 5.21 4.15 11.16
N GLN A 37 4.15 4.95 11.17
CA GLN A 37 2.88 4.61 11.84
C GLN A 37 2.23 3.36 11.25
N LEU A 38 2.24 3.22 9.92
CA LEU A 38 1.78 1.99 9.25
C LEU A 38 2.59 0.78 9.72
N GLY A 39 3.92 0.89 9.74
CA GLY A 39 4.80 -0.18 10.21
C GLY A 39 4.51 -0.59 11.66
N GLN A 40 4.19 0.38 12.51
CA GLN A 40 3.75 0.13 13.89
C GLN A 40 2.42 -0.62 13.95
N ARG A 41 1.40 -0.17 13.22
CA ARG A 41 0.09 -0.83 13.15
C ARG A 41 0.18 -2.27 12.65
N VAL A 42 1.06 -2.53 11.68
CA VAL A 42 1.31 -3.88 11.15
C VAL A 42 1.97 -4.76 12.21
N GLU A 43 2.96 -4.24 12.96
CA GLU A 43 3.55 -5.00 14.07
C GLU A 43 2.52 -5.37 15.13
N GLU A 44 1.65 -4.43 15.49
CA GLU A 44 0.58 -4.65 16.46
C GLU A 44 -0.42 -5.69 15.96
N ALA A 45 -0.86 -5.60 14.70
CA ALA A 45 -1.75 -6.58 14.09
C ALA A 45 -1.13 -7.98 14.07
N VAL A 46 0.14 -8.08 13.66
CA VAL A 46 0.91 -9.32 13.67
C VAL A 46 1.01 -9.90 15.09
N ARG A 47 1.31 -9.07 16.08
CA ARG A 47 1.41 -9.51 17.49
C ARG A 47 0.06 -9.95 18.05
N ALA A 48 -1.02 -9.26 17.68
CA ALA A 48 -2.38 -9.57 18.12
C ALA A 48 -2.87 -10.94 17.63
N THR A 49 -2.29 -11.50 16.57
CA THR A 49 -2.62 -12.86 16.11
C THR A 49 -2.21 -13.95 17.11
N GLY A 50 -1.27 -13.66 18.03
CA GLY A 50 -0.73 -14.64 18.97
C GLY A 50 0.14 -15.73 18.33
N SER A 51 0.38 -15.65 17.02
CA SER A 51 1.17 -16.64 16.28
C SER A 51 2.66 -16.54 16.58
N ALA A 52 3.28 -17.66 16.96
CA ALA A 52 4.73 -17.73 17.17
C ALA A 52 5.51 -17.55 15.86
N GLU A 53 4.93 -18.01 14.75
CA GLU A 53 5.50 -17.97 13.41
C GLU A 53 4.46 -17.47 12.42
N LEU A 54 4.88 -16.57 11.53
CA LEU A 54 4.05 -16.03 10.46
C LEU A 54 4.77 -16.19 9.14
N SER A 55 4.05 -16.50 8.07
CA SER A 55 4.65 -16.47 6.75
C SER A 55 4.85 -15.03 6.28
N THR A 56 5.75 -14.84 5.31
CA THR A 56 5.89 -13.54 4.63
C THR A 56 4.58 -13.13 3.94
N HIS A 57 3.76 -14.10 3.53
CA HIS A 57 2.44 -13.84 2.94
C HIS A 57 1.48 -13.26 3.97
N ASP A 58 1.43 -13.83 5.19
CA ASP A 58 0.56 -13.33 6.27
C ASP A 58 0.94 -11.90 6.67
N VAL A 59 2.24 -11.60 6.73
CA VAL A 59 2.73 -10.24 6.97
C VAL A 59 2.30 -9.30 5.83
N GLY A 60 2.33 -9.77 4.57
CA GLY A 60 1.82 -9.05 3.41
C GLY A 60 0.32 -8.73 3.53
N LEU A 61 -0.48 -9.69 3.96
CA LEU A 61 -1.91 -9.49 4.20
C LEU A 61 -2.18 -8.52 5.35
N ALA A 62 -1.39 -8.59 6.43
CA ALA A 62 -1.51 -7.68 7.57
C ALA A 62 -1.21 -6.21 7.21
N ILE A 63 -0.47 -5.95 6.13
CA ILE A 63 -0.21 -4.60 5.60
C ILE A 63 -1.44 -4.01 4.93
N LEU A 64 -2.28 -4.82 4.30
CA LEU A 64 -3.38 -4.36 3.46
C LEU A 64 -4.37 -3.46 4.21
N GLY A 65 -4.75 -3.83 5.43
CA GLY A 65 -5.68 -3.04 6.24
C GLY A 65 -5.15 -1.62 6.53
N PRO A 66 -4.02 -1.47 7.23
CA PRO A 66 -3.41 -0.16 7.49
C PRO A 66 -3.09 0.64 6.21
N LEU A 67 -2.70 -0.03 5.12
CA LEU A 67 -2.41 0.63 3.85
C LEU A 67 -3.67 1.15 3.16
N LYS A 68 -4.79 0.43 3.25
CA LYS A 68 -6.11 0.84 2.74
C LYS A 68 -6.59 2.13 3.39
N ASP A 69 -6.40 2.25 4.71
CA ASP A 69 -6.72 3.48 5.45
C ASP A 69 -5.80 4.64 5.07
N LEU A 70 -4.54 4.34 4.75
CA LEU A 70 -3.53 5.34 4.45
C LEU A 70 -3.65 5.90 3.02
N ASP A 71 -3.74 5.04 2.02
CA ASP A 71 -3.86 5.43 0.61
C ASP A 71 -4.43 4.29 -0.26
N LEU A 72 -5.60 4.51 -0.85
CA LEU A 72 -6.30 3.51 -1.65
C LEU A 72 -5.54 3.08 -2.92
N VAL A 73 -4.81 4.00 -3.55
CA VAL A 73 -4.06 3.69 -4.78
C VAL A 73 -2.84 2.84 -4.45
N ALA A 74 -2.12 3.18 -3.37
CA ALA A 74 -1.03 2.37 -2.86
C ALA A 74 -1.54 0.99 -2.40
N TYR A 75 -2.71 0.94 -1.74
CA TYR A 75 -3.39 -0.31 -1.41
C TYR A 75 -3.63 -1.16 -2.65
N LEU A 76 -4.25 -0.63 -3.72
CA LEU A 76 -4.53 -1.40 -4.94
C LEU A 76 -3.25 -1.92 -5.59
N ARG A 77 -2.19 -1.10 -5.66
CA ARG A 77 -0.88 -1.49 -6.19
C ARG A 77 -0.21 -2.60 -5.37
N PHE A 78 -0.41 -2.58 -4.05
CA PHE A 78 0.13 -3.60 -3.16
C PHE A 78 -0.72 -4.87 -3.24
N ALA A 79 -2.05 -4.74 -3.16
CA ALA A 79 -3.02 -5.82 -3.23
C ALA A 79 -2.86 -6.65 -4.51
N SER A 80 -2.60 -6.02 -5.65
CA SER A 80 -2.43 -6.74 -6.92
C SER A 80 -1.33 -7.80 -6.88
N VAL A 81 -0.28 -7.59 -6.08
CA VAL A 81 0.84 -8.55 -5.93
C VAL A 81 0.50 -9.66 -4.95
N TYR A 82 -0.15 -9.33 -3.82
CA TYR A 82 -0.38 -10.29 -2.74
C TYR A 82 -1.67 -11.09 -2.87
N GLN A 83 -2.68 -10.54 -3.58
CA GLN A 83 -3.93 -11.22 -3.88
C GLN A 83 -3.95 -11.80 -5.31
N ALA A 84 -2.81 -11.77 -6.01
CA ALA A 84 -2.64 -12.32 -7.36
C ALA A 84 -3.70 -11.82 -8.36
N PHE A 85 -3.76 -10.50 -8.55
CA PHE A 85 -4.63 -9.94 -9.59
C PHE A 85 -4.01 -10.25 -10.94
N ASP A 86 -4.68 -11.11 -11.71
CA ASP A 86 -4.21 -11.59 -13.01
C ASP A 86 -5.11 -11.09 -14.15
N SER A 87 -6.24 -10.46 -13.83
CA SER A 87 -7.26 -10.03 -14.78
C SER A 87 -7.78 -8.62 -14.50
N LEU A 88 -8.43 -8.00 -15.49
CA LEU A 88 -9.07 -6.69 -15.31
C LEU A 88 -10.21 -6.80 -14.29
N GLU A 89 -10.91 -7.92 -14.30
CA GLU A 89 -12.02 -8.27 -13.44
C GLU A 89 -11.61 -8.26 -11.96
N ASP A 90 -10.38 -8.71 -11.63
CA ASP A 90 -9.85 -8.65 -10.27
C ASP A 90 -9.71 -7.20 -9.77
N PHE A 91 -9.23 -6.30 -10.65
CA PHE A 91 -9.15 -4.89 -10.34
C PHE A 91 -10.54 -4.26 -10.19
N GLU A 92 -11.48 -4.60 -11.07
CA GLU A 92 -12.85 -4.09 -11.00
C GLU A 92 -13.54 -4.52 -9.70
N ALA A 93 -13.39 -5.79 -9.29
CA ALA A 93 -13.92 -6.32 -8.04
C ALA A 93 -13.32 -5.57 -6.84
N ALA A 94 -11.99 -5.40 -6.81
CA ALA A 94 -11.32 -4.67 -5.74
C ALA A 94 -11.78 -3.20 -5.67
N VAL A 95 -11.94 -2.52 -6.81
CA VAL A 95 -12.45 -1.14 -6.86
C VAL A 95 -13.90 -1.05 -6.42
N ALA A 96 -14.75 -2.01 -6.81
CA ALA A 96 -16.14 -2.08 -6.39
C ALA A 96 -16.24 -2.21 -4.86
N GLU A 97 -15.46 -3.13 -4.28
CA GLU A 97 -15.39 -3.32 -2.83
C GLU A 97 -14.97 -2.03 -2.10
N LEU A 98 -13.97 -1.31 -2.63
CA LEU A 98 -13.53 -0.03 -2.07
C LEU A 98 -14.61 1.06 -2.12
N ARG A 99 -15.46 1.07 -3.16
CA ARG A 99 -16.55 2.04 -3.30
C ARG A 99 -17.68 1.77 -2.31
N GLU A 100 -18.03 0.51 -2.10
CA GLU A 100 -19.09 0.12 -1.16
C GLU A 100 -18.73 0.44 0.29
N GLN A 101 -17.46 0.27 0.65
CA GLN A 101 -16.97 0.56 2.00
C GLN A 101 -16.81 2.05 2.29
N ARG A 102 -16.96 2.92 1.29
CA ARG A 102 -16.77 4.36 1.42
C ARG A 102 -17.85 5.13 0.65
N PRO A 103 -19.04 5.34 1.24
CA PRO A 103 -19.99 6.28 0.67
C PRO A 103 -19.43 7.70 0.88
N ALA A 104 -18.93 8.31 -0.21
CA ALA A 104 -18.76 9.76 -0.38
C ALA A 104 -17.63 10.50 0.38
N ALA A 105 -16.36 10.11 0.27
CA ALA A 105 -15.25 11.00 0.65
C ALA A 105 -14.22 11.34 -0.45
N ASP A 106 -14.45 10.95 -1.72
CA ASP A 106 -13.56 11.26 -2.86
C ASP A 106 -13.94 12.54 -3.63
N ALA A 107 -14.79 13.40 -3.07
CA ALA A 107 -15.11 14.69 -3.71
C ALA A 107 -14.01 15.76 -3.53
N VAL A 108 -13.03 15.55 -2.65
CA VAL A 108 -12.01 16.57 -2.30
C VAL A 108 -10.64 16.09 -2.76
N GLY A 109 -10.20 16.57 -3.92
CA GLY A 109 -8.88 16.23 -4.48
C GLY A 109 -8.67 16.54 -5.95
N ARG A 110 -9.61 17.22 -6.64
CA ARG A 110 -9.32 17.93 -7.89
C ARG A 110 -8.89 19.35 -7.55
N GLY A 111 -7.59 19.61 -7.63
CA GLY A 111 -7.06 20.97 -7.58
C GLY A 111 -5.60 21.03 -7.17
N THR A 112 -4.71 20.89 -8.14
CA THR A 112 -3.65 21.89 -8.39
C THR A 112 -3.25 21.78 -9.86
N ASP A 113 -3.45 22.89 -10.55
CA ASP A 113 -3.02 23.18 -11.92
C ASP A 113 -1.62 22.64 -12.23
N VAL A 114 -1.52 21.86 -13.31
CA VAL A 114 -0.26 21.75 -14.03
C VAL A 114 -0.26 22.90 -15.02
N ASP A 115 0.26 24.05 -14.58
CA ASP A 115 0.73 25.09 -15.50
C ASP A 115 1.97 24.53 -16.21
N VAL A 116 1.77 24.00 -17.42
CA VAL A 116 2.86 23.67 -18.34
C VAL A 116 3.19 24.96 -19.07
N PRO A 117 4.31 25.64 -18.79
CA PRO A 117 4.72 26.74 -19.65
C PRO A 117 5.03 26.19 -21.05
N ALA A 118 4.40 26.80 -22.05
CA ALA A 118 4.59 26.51 -23.46
C ALA A 118 6.07 26.67 -23.86
N PRO A 119 6.61 25.83 -24.77
CA PRO A 119 7.97 25.99 -25.25
C PRO A 119 8.11 27.31 -26.02
N ALA A 120 9.06 28.14 -25.61
CA ALA A 120 9.39 29.38 -26.28
C ALA A 120 9.81 29.09 -27.73
N ALA A 121 9.11 29.75 -28.64
CA ALA A 121 9.33 29.69 -30.08
C ALA A 121 10.74 30.18 -30.46
N ALA A 122 11.25 29.59 -31.52
CA ALA A 122 12.49 29.93 -32.21
C ALA A 122 12.60 31.43 -32.51
N ALA A 123 13.82 31.96 -32.35
CA ALA A 123 14.27 33.16 -33.01
C ALA A 123 15.69 32.92 -33.55
N GLU A 124 15.77 33.05 -34.88
CA GLU A 124 16.88 33.33 -35.81
C GLU A 124 18.34 33.23 -35.35
#